data_AF-A0A2K0TC04-F1
#
_entry.id   AF-A0A2K0TC04-F1
#
_cell.length_a   1.000
_cell.length_b   1.000
_cell.length_c   1.000
_cell.angle_alpha   90.00
_cell.angle_beta   90.00
_cell.angle_gamma   90.00
#
_symmetry.space_group_name_H-M   'P 1'
#
loop_
_entity.id
_entity.type
_entity.pdbx_description
1 polymer ?
#
loop_
_entity_poly.entity_id
_entity_poly.type
_entity_poly.pdbx_seq_one_letter_code
_entity_poly.pdbx_strand_id
1 'polypeptide(L)'
;MKAPFMLMDCLRGNVGMDLSMTVPPQYKKAFLRGLAKIHVQLSTVLLPKIGTIVSVNADGSYHQGPIPGLGGPFDTATEFFQAWANKTKFGMTDEQLREACGSYAAEIIPSVSSFAKSIGELADTLSVRDDGPFPLCHGDFGHNNIIVDDQYHILSVIDWEMAFAGPWEIFGDFPLTLSIIPPAIDAPWNYNEDGSPKSADLVEQFADQKWYIGAVELEENRNRGNTHYLSEALENPKRQQLATAMRLYQDGKIGTYSKLIDKFMAQA
;
A
#
# COMPACT_ATOMS: atom_id res chain seq x y z
N MET A 1 0.03 -33.41 -18.24
CA MET A 1 0.03 -32.44 -17.13
C MET A 1 -1.43 -32.08 -16.85
N LYS A 2 -1.92 -32.22 -15.62
CA LYS A 2 -3.28 -31.76 -15.27
C LYS A 2 -3.19 -30.31 -14.83
N ALA A 3 -4.08 -29.45 -15.31
CA ALA A 3 -4.13 -28.06 -14.86
C ALA A 3 -4.56 -28.01 -13.38
N PRO A 4 -3.92 -27.20 -12.53
CA PRO A 4 -4.41 -26.95 -11.18
C PRO A 4 -5.76 -26.23 -11.25
N PHE A 5 -6.66 -26.55 -10.32
CA PHE A 5 -7.95 -25.86 -10.17
C PHE A 5 -8.33 -25.76 -8.69
N MET A 6 -9.17 -24.78 -8.37
CA MET A 6 -9.76 -24.57 -7.05
C MET A 6 -11.29 -24.46 -7.20
N LEU A 7 -12.03 -25.01 -6.25
CA LEU A 7 -13.46 -24.77 -6.09
C LEU A 7 -13.67 -23.95 -4.83
N MET A 8 -14.53 -22.95 -4.91
CA MET A 8 -14.85 -22.02 -3.82
C MET A 8 -16.34 -21.66 -3.87
N ASP A 9 -16.83 -21.07 -2.78
CA ASP A 9 -18.21 -20.60 -2.72
C ASP A 9 -18.46 -19.48 -3.75
N CYS A 10 -19.60 -19.56 -4.44
CA CYS A 10 -20.03 -18.54 -5.39
C CYS A 10 -20.89 -17.49 -4.67
N LEU A 11 -20.30 -16.32 -4.43
CA LEU A 11 -20.99 -15.18 -3.84
C LEU A 11 -21.77 -14.40 -4.90
N ARG A 12 -23.02 -14.04 -4.59
CA ARG A 12 -23.87 -13.24 -5.49
C ARG A 12 -23.61 -11.75 -5.27
N GLY A 13 -22.64 -11.22 -5.99
CA GLY A 13 -22.28 -9.81 -6.00
C GLY A 13 -21.40 -9.47 -7.20
N ASN A 14 -20.95 -8.22 -7.26
CA ASN A 14 -20.09 -7.72 -8.32
C ASN A 14 -18.77 -7.19 -7.73
N VAL A 15 -17.68 -7.30 -8.47
CA VAL A 15 -16.40 -6.66 -8.11
C VAL A 15 -16.28 -5.30 -8.78
N GLY A 16 -15.30 -4.49 -8.36
CA GLY A 16 -15.08 -3.16 -8.92
C GLY A 16 -14.90 -3.14 -10.43
N MET A 17 -14.27 -4.16 -11.03
CA MET A 17 -14.12 -4.25 -12.49
C MET A 17 -15.46 -4.32 -13.23
N ASP A 18 -16.46 -5.00 -12.67
CA ASP A 18 -17.81 -5.06 -13.22
C ASP A 18 -18.57 -3.73 -13.08
N LEU A 19 -18.11 -2.87 -12.15
CA LEU A 19 -18.75 -1.61 -11.74
C LEU A 19 -17.96 -0.37 -12.19
N SER A 20 -17.14 -0.50 -13.23
CA SER A 20 -16.30 0.58 -13.79
C SER A 20 -15.32 1.20 -12.78
N MET A 21 -14.97 0.46 -11.72
CA MET A 21 -14.16 0.92 -10.59
C MET A 21 -14.76 2.12 -9.84
N THR A 22 -16.07 2.36 -9.96
CA THR A 22 -16.75 3.50 -9.35
C THR A 22 -17.65 3.08 -8.19
N VAL A 23 -17.62 3.87 -7.12
CA VAL A 23 -18.56 3.75 -6.00
C VAL A 23 -19.48 4.96 -6.04
N PRO A 24 -20.80 4.79 -6.20
CA PRO A 24 -21.76 5.89 -6.22
C PRO A 24 -21.65 6.74 -4.95
N PRO A 25 -21.76 8.08 -5.05
CA PRO A 25 -21.55 8.98 -3.92
C PRO A 25 -22.39 8.64 -2.68
N GLN A 26 -23.63 8.18 -2.88
CA GLN A 26 -24.53 7.79 -1.79
C GLN A 26 -24.04 6.58 -0.98
N TYR A 27 -23.22 5.71 -1.57
CA TYR A 27 -22.68 4.52 -0.92
C TYR A 27 -21.23 4.66 -0.48
N LYS A 28 -20.49 5.66 -1.00
CA LYS A 28 -19.05 5.85 -0.79
C LYS A 28 -18.62 5.76 0.68
N LYS A 29 -19.26 6.52 1.58
CA LYS A 29 -18.89 6.47 3.01
C LYS A 29 -19.22 5.13 3.69
N ALA A 30 -20.29 4.45 3.27
CA ALA A 30 -20.62 3.13 3.80
C ALA A 30 -19.61 2.07 3.33
N PHE A 31 -19.27 2.09 2.05
CA PHE A 31 -18.25 1.23 1.45
C PHE A 31 -16.87 1.43 2.09
N LEU A 32 -16.40 2.69 2.20
CA LEU A 32 -15.12 3.01 2.82
C LEU A 32 -15.07 2.61 4.31
N ARG A 33 -16.19 2.71 5.04
CA ARG A 33 -16.27 2.18 6.42
C ARG A 33 -16.12 0.67 6.46
N GLY A 34 -16.73 -0.04 5.51
CA GLY A 34 -16.56 -1.49 5.36
C GLY A 34 -15.11 -1.87 5.11
N LEU A 35 -14.43 -1.14 4.22
CA LEU A 35 -12.99 -1.31 3.98
C LEU A 35 -12.17 -1.06 5.25
N ALA A 36 -12.44 0.03 5.98
CA ALA A 36 -11.74 0.35 7.22
C ALA A 36 -11.89 -0.78 8.25
N LYS A 37 -13.10 -1.33 8.41
CA LYS A 37 -13.35 -2.48 9.28
C LYS A 37 -12.51 -3.69 8.87
N ILE A 38 -12.47 -4.03 7.59
CA ILE A 38 -11.65 -5.15 7.08
C ILE A 38 -10.17 -4.88 7.30
N HIS A 39 -9.71 -3.65 7.02
CA HIS A 39 -8.32 -3.26 7.19
C HIS A 39 -7.87 -3.43 8.65
N VAL A 40 -8.71 -2.99 9.61
CA VAL A 40 -8.48 -3.22 11.04
C VAL A 40 -8.54 -4.71 11.39
N GLN A 41 -9.42 -5.50 10.78
CA GLN A 41 -9.43 -6.96 11.03
C GLN A 41 -8.12 -7.62 10.57
N LEU A 42 -7.59 -7.24 9.40
CA LEU A 42 -6.31 -7.76 8.90
C LEU A 42 -5.14 -7.34 9.77
N SER A 43 -5.20 -6.16 10.39
CA SER A 43 -4.16 -5.70 11.31
C SER A 43 -4.04 -6.55 12.58
N THR A 44 -5.08 -7.34 12.90
CA THR A 44 -5.06 -8.30 14.02
C THR A 44 -4.47 -9.67 13.66
N VAL A 45 -4.27 -9.95 12.36
CA VAL A 45 -3.64 -11.19 11.89
C VAL A 45 -2.13 -10.97 11.87
N LEU A 46 -1.50 -11.30 12.99
CA LEU A 46 -0.10 -10.99 13.25
C LEU A 46 0.80 -12.23 13.11
N LEU A 47 1.87 -12.10 12.34
CA LEU A 47 2.84 -13.14 12.07
C LEU A 47 4.25 -12.73 12.57
N PRO A 48 5.08 -13.70 13.00
CA PRO A 48 6.39 -13.41 13.59
C PRO A 48 7.45 -12.93 12.60
N LYS A 49 7.30 -13.22 11.30
CA LYS A 49 8.25 -12.83 10.25
C LYS A 49 7.54 -12.06 9.13
N ILE A 50 8.30 -11.43 8.25
CA ILE A 50 7.81 -10.87 6.99
C ILE A 50 7.97 -11.92 5.89
N GLY A 51 6.87 -12.33 5.26
CA GLY A 51 6.90 -13.46 4.33
C GLY A 51 5.52 -13.96 3.92
N THR A 52 5.48 -14.88 2.94
CA THR A 52 4.24 -15.55 2.52
C THR A 52 3.85 -16.66 3.50
N ILE A 53 2.57 -17.03 3.54
CA ILE A 53 2.12 -18.23 4.26
C ILE A 53 2.22 -19.41 3.31
N VAL A 54 3.09 -20.38 3.63
CA VAL A 54 3.33 -21.56 2.77
C VAL A 54 2.47 -22.74 3.19
N SER A 55 2.28 -22.93 4.49
CA SER A 55 1.46 -24.01 5.04
C SER A 55 1.03 -23.70 6.48
N VAL A 56 0.10 -24.52 6.97
CA VAL A 56 -0.29 -24.55 8.38
C VAL A 56 0.42 -25.74 9.04
N ASN A 57 1.10 -25.49 10.15
CA ASN A 57 1.75 -26.50 10.96
C ASN A 57 0.72 -27.35 11.71
N ALA A 58 1.15 -28.51 12.22
CA ALA A 58 0.26 -29.43 12.94
C ALA A 58 -0.30 -28.84 14.26
N ASP A 59 0.38 -27.86 14.83
CA ASP A 59 -0.06 -27.12 16.03
C ASP A 59 -0.98 -25.93 15.73
N GLY A 60 -1.31 -25.70 14.45
CA GLY A 60 -2.13 -24.59 14.00
C GLY A 60 -1.39 -23.27 13.75
N SER A 61 -0.07 -23.22 13.99
CA SER A 61 0.76 -22.07 13.61
C SER A 61 1.02 -22.04 12.10
N TYR A 62 1.47 -20.89 11.57
CA TYR A 62 1.76 -20.75 10.14
C TYR A 62 3.25 -20.94 9.86
N HIS A 63 3.58 -21.72 8.82
CA HIS A 63 4.93 -21.76 8.26
C HIS A 63 5.08 -20.63 7.25
N GLN A 64 5.98 -19.68 7.55
CA GLN A 64 6.25 -18.55 6.67
C GLN A 64 7.44 -18.82 5.74
N GLY A 65 7.28 -18.42 4.48
CA GLY A 65 8.26 -18.58 3.42
C GLY A 65 8.61 -17.26 2.72
N PRO A 66 9.46 -17.33 1.68
CA PRO A 66 9.88 -16.15 0.95
C PRO A 66 8.73 -15.48 0.19
N ILE A 67 8.86 -14.17 -0.02
CA ILE A 67 8.06 -13.39 -0.96
C ILE A 67 8.63 -13.61 -2.37
N PRO A 68 7.83 -14.08 -3.35
CA PRO A 68 8.29 -14.27 -4.72
C PRO A 68 8.98 -13.05 -5.30
N GLY A 69 10.15 -13.24 -5.91
CA GLY A 69 10.97 -12.16 -6.50
C GLY A 69 11.79 -11.33 -5.50
N LEU A 70 11.41 -11.31 -4.22
CA LEU A 70 12.05 -10.50 -3.18
C LEU A 70 12.98 -11.32 -2.26
N GLY A 71 12.50 -12.44 -1.71
CA GLY A 71 13.23 -13.30 -0.77
C GLY A 71 12.57 -13.42 0.60
N GLY A 72 13.34 -13.80 1.63
CA GLY A 72 12.86 -13.99 3.01
C GLY A 72 12.59 -15.47 3.37
N PRO A 73 11.78 -15.74 4.41
CA PRO A 73 11.11 -14.77 5.26
C PRO A 73 12.12 -13.94 6.07
N PHE A 74 11.81 -12.68 6.34
CA PHE A 74 12.68 -11.75 7.06
C PHE A 74 12.27 -11.65 8.53
N ASP A 75 13.26 -11.51 9.41
CA ASP A 75 13.02 -11.33 10.84
C ASP A 75 12.71 -9.88 11.20
N THR A 76 13.17 -8.92 10.39
CA THR A 76 12.93 -7.49 10.63
C THR A 76 12.45 -6.73 9.39
N ALA A 77 11.80 -5.59 9.62
CA ALA A 77 11.41 -4.66 8.55
C ALA A 77 12.64 -4.08 7.84
N THR A 78 13.74 -3.85 8.56
CA THR A 78 15.03 -3.42 8.01
C THR A 78 15.53 -4.39 6.94
N GLU A 79 15.54 -5.70 7.23
CA GLU A 79 15.92 -6.73 6.26
C GLU A 79 15.01 -6.71 5.02
N PHE A 80 13.70 -6.52 5.21
CA PHE A 80 12.75 -6.38 4.11
C PHE A 80 13.06 -5.16 3.23
N PHE A 81 13.29 -3.97 3.81
CA PHE A 81 13.59 -2.76 3.04
C PHE A 81 14.93 -2.85 2.31
N GLN A 82 15.95 -3.46 2.93
CA GLN A 82 17.22 -3.77 2.28
C GLN A 82 17.04 -4.75 1.11
N ALA A 83 16.24 -5.79 1.28
CA ALA A 83 15.94 -6.72 0.20
C ALA A 83 15.18 -6.02 -0.94
N TRP A 84 14.21 -5.16 -0.61
CA TRP A 84 13.44 -4.39 -1.60
C TRP A 84 14.35 -3.48 -2.40
N ALA A 85 15.24 -2.73 -1.74
CA ALA A 85 16.23 -1.85 -2.36
C ALA A 85 17.17 -2.61 -3.33
N ASN A 86 17.60 -3.81 -2.94
CA ASN A 86 18.54 -4.61 -3.74
C ASN A 86 17.90 -5.33 -4.92
N LYS A 87 16.61 -5.69 -4.83
CA LYS A 87 15.91 -6.50 -5.84
C LYS A 87 15.08 -5.66 -6.80
N THR A 88 14.60 -4.51 -6.36
CA THR A 88 13.70 -3.67 -7.16
C THR A 88 14.47 -2.85 -8.18
N LYS A 89 13.95 -2.78 -9.40
CA LYS A 89 14.47 -1.95 -10.48
C LYS A 89 13.33 -1.11 -11.03
N PHE A 90 13.64 0.10 -11.46
CA PHE A 90 12.68 0.89 -12.22
C PHE A 90 12.45 0.24 -13.59
N GLY A 91 11.21 0.21 -14.06
CA GLY A 91 10.83 -0.48 -15.29
C GLY A 91 11.30 0.17 -16.60
N MET A 92 11.86 1.38 -16.55
CA MET A 92 12.31 2.14 -17.72
C MET A 92 13.82 2.41 -17.69
N THR A 93 14.46 2.42 -18.87
CA THR A 93 15.86 2.87 -19.01
C THR A 93 15.96 4.39 -18.99
N ASP A 94 17.19 4.91 -18.79
CA ASP A 94 17.47 6.34 -18.88
C ASP A 94 17.04 6.94 -20.23
N GLU A 95 17.22 6.23 -21.34
CA GLU A 95 16.79 6.68 -22.67
C GLU A 95 15.27 6.81 -22.76
N GLN A 96 14.54 5.80 -22.28
CA GLN A 96 13.07 5.83 -22.24
C GLN A 96 12.56 6.95 -21.34
N LEU A 97 13.22 7.18 -20.20
CA LEU A 97 12.91 8.29 -19.32
C LEU A 97 13.18 9.66 -19.96
N ARG A 98 14.30 9.81 -20.70
CA ARG A 98 14.60 11.06 -21.43
C ARG A 98 13.51 11.36 -22.47
N GLU A 99 13.08 10.35 -23.22
CA GLU A 99 12.02 10.48 -24.22
C GLU A 99 10.68 10.85 -23.57
N ALA A 100 10.30 10.16 -22.48
CA ALA A 100 9.04 10.39 -21.79
C ALA A 100 8.97 11.74 -21.05
N CYS A 101 10.09 12.18 -20.46
CA CYS A 101 10.12 13.36 -19.58
C CYS A 101 10.50 14.66 -20.28
N GLY A 102 11.13 14.59 -21.46
CA GLY A 102 11.60 15.78 -22.19
C GLY A 102 12.47 16.69 -21.32
N SER A 103 12.06 17.94 -21.14
CA SER A 103 12.79 18.93 -20.35
C SER A 103 12.94 18.58 -18.87
N TYR A 104 12.09 17.71 -18.32
CA TYR A 104 12.14 17.30 -16.91
C TYR A 104 13.12 16.14 -16.66
N ALA A 105 13.69 15.55 -17.71
CA ALA A 105 14.55 14.36 -17.60
C ALA A 105 15.78 14.59 -16.70
N ALA A 106 16.35 15.80 -16.70
CA ALA A 106 17.52 16.14 -15.90
C ALA A 106 17.29 16.07 -14.39
N GLU A 107 16.05 16.29 -13.94
CA GLU A 107 15.64 16.18 -12.53
C GLU A 107 15.15 14.75 -12.21
N ILE A 108 14.34 14.17 -13.10
CA ILE A 108 13.66 12.89 -12.86
C ILE A 108 14.63 11.71 -12.89
N ILE A 109 15.55 11.65 -13.85
CA ILE A 109 16.41 10.46 -14.02
C ILE A 109 17.29 10.22 -12.79
N PRO A 110 18.04 11.22 -12.28
CA PRO A 110 18.82 11.01 -11.05
C PRO A 110 17.94 10.61 -9.87
N SER A 111 16.76 11.23 -9.75
CA SER A 111 15.80 10.97 -8.69
C SER A 111 15.26 9.54 -8.72
N VAL A 112 14.94 9.00 -9.89
CA VAL A 112 14.47 7.62 -10.07
C VAL A 112 15.63 6.66 -9.76
N SER A 113 16.80 6.89 -10.35
CA SER A 113 17.96 6.01 -10.23
C SER A 113 18.51 5.91 -8.81
N SER A 114 18.35 6.94 -7.98
CA SER A 114 18.81 6.90 -6.59
C SER A 114 17.78 6.31 -5.61
N PHE A 115 16.50 6.22 -5.96
CA PHE A 115 15.44 5.96 -4.99
C PHE A 115 15.59 4.61 -4.26
N ALA A 116 15.76 3.51 -5.01
CA ALA A 116 15.94 2.20 -4.41
C ALA A 116 17.16 2.15 -3.47
N LYS A 117 18.26 2.77 -3.88
CA LYS A 117 19.46 2.88 -3.05
C LYS A 117 19.18 3.66 -1.75
N SER A 118 18.48 4.79 -1.83
CA SER A 118 18.12 5.59 -0.66
C SER A 118 17.21 4.83 0.31
N ILE A 119 16.27 4.03 -0.18
CA ILE A 119 15.46 3.13 0.68
C ILE A 119 16.36 2.14 1.43
N GLY A 120 17.35 1.56 0.75
CA GLY A 120 18.31 0.64 1.38
C GLY A 120 19.21 1.31 2.41
N GLU A 121 19.68 2.54 2.14
CA GLU A 121 20.49 3.34 3.08
C GLU A 121 19.70 3.78 4.31
N LEU A 122 18.38 3.93 4.20
CA LEU A 122 17.49 4.35 5.30
C LEU A 122 16.77 3.20 6.00
N ALA A 123 17.02 1.95 5.60
CA ALA A 123 16.20 0.80 5.98
C ALA A 123 15.98 0.65 7.50
N ASP A 124 16.99 0.95 8.31
CA ASP A 124 16.99 0.88 9.77
C ASP A 124 16.20 2.01 10.46
N THR A 125 15.77 3.02 9.70
CA THR A 125 15.01 4.18 10.19
C THR A 125 13.56 4.22 9.67
N LEU A 126 13.27 3.45 8.62
CA LEU A 126 11.96 3.45 7.96
C LEU A 126 10.89 2.88 8.88
N SER A 127 11.20 1.78 9.59
CA SER A 127 10.24 1.10 10.45
C SER A 127 10.16 1.70 11.85
N VAL A 128 8.94 1.93 12.35
CA VAL A 128 8.71 2.19 13.79
C VAL A 128 8.61 0.90 14.61
N ARG A 129 8.51 -0.25 13.95
CA ARG A 129 8.29 -1.57 14.55
C ARG A 129 9.13 -2.62 13.83
N ASP A 130 10.44 -2.53 13.99
CA ASP A 130 11.39 -3.31 13.21
C ASP A 130 11.25 -4.82 13.44
N ASP A 131 11.05 -5.25 14.70
CA ASP A 131 10.97 -6.66 15.13
C ASP A 131 9.54 -7.24 15.12
N GLY A 132 8.56 -6.51 14.57
CA GLY A 132 7.17 -6.98 14.44
C GLY A 132 6.34 -6.95 15.74
N PRO A 133 5.35 -7.86 15.90
CA PRO A 133 4.88 -8.78 14.86
C PRO A 133 4.26 -8.03 13.66
N PHE A 134 4.13 -8.72 12.54
CA PHE A 134 3.80 -8.14 11.23
C PHE A 134 2.38 -8.49 10.78
N PRO A 135 1.56 -7.51 10.36
CA PRO A 135 0.21 -7.75 9.88
C PRO A 135 0.18 -8.44 8.51
N LEU A 136 -0.90 -9.19 8.24
CA LEU A 136 -1.15 -9.81 6.94
C LEU A 136 -1.62 -8.76 5.92
N CYS A 137 -0.78 -8.45 4.95
CA CYS A 137 -1.11 -7.66 3.78
C CYS A 137 -1.83 -8.52 2.73
N HIS A 138 -2.86 -7.96 2.10
CA HIS A 138 -3.50 -8.58 0.92
C HIS A 138 -2.63 -8.47 -0.34
N GLY A 139 -1.84 -7.41 -0.47
CA GLY A 139 -1.01 -7.10 -1.64
C GLY A 139 -1.72 -6.33 -2.76
N ASP A 140 -3.05 -6.42 -2.85
CA ASP A 140 -3.89 -5.73 -3.87
C ASP A 140 -5.25 -5.32 -3.27
N PHE A 141 -5.21 -4.65 -2.12
CA PHE A 141 -6.42 -4.32 -1.37
C PHE A 141 -7.15 -3.11 -1.97
N GLY A 142 -8.26 -3.33 -2.66
CA GLY A 142 -9.06 -2.26 -3.26
C GLY A 142 -10.34 -2.78 -3.89
N HIS A 143 -11.19 -1.88 -4.39
CA HIS A 143 -12.51 -2.22 -4.95
C HIS A 143 -12.46 -3.29 -6.05
N ASN A 144 -11.34 -3.43 -6.76
CA ASN A 144 -11.08 -4.51 -7.73
C ASN A 144 -11.22 -5.91 -7.11
N ASN A 145 -10.91 -6.07 -5.82
CA ASN A 145 -10.90 -7.35 -5.10
C ASN A 145 -11.95 -7.44 -4.00
N ILE A 146 -12.97 -6.57 -4.06
CA ILE A 146 -14.06 -6.52 -3.08
C ILE A 146 -15.38 -6.81 -3.78
N ILE A 147 -16.02 -7.91 -3.38
CA ILE A 147 -17.35 -8.28 -3.85
C ILE A 147 -18.38 -7.49 -3.04
N VAL A 148 -19.30 -6.83 -3.73
CA VAL A 148 -20.39 -6.07 -3.12
C VAL A 148 -21.78 -6.47 -3.64
N ASP A 149 -22.80 -6.22 -2.84
CA ASP A 149 -24.21 -6.28 -3.28
C ASP A 149 -24.66 -4.98 -4.00
N ASP A 150 -25.94 -4.94 -4.41
CA ASP A 150 -26.55 -3.80 -5.10
C ASP A 150 -26.59 -2.50 -4.27
N GLN A 151 -26.35 -2.58 -2.96
CA GLN A 151 -26.27 -1.45 -2.03
C GLN A 151 -24.83 -1.18 -1.58
N TYR A 152 -23.85 -1.78 -2.27
CA TYR A 152 -22.42 -1.65 -1.98
C TYR A 152 -22.02 -2.13 -0.58
N HIS A 153 -22.80 -3.04 0.03
CA HIS A 153 -22.34 -3.75 1.22
C HIS A 153 -21.28 -4.76 0.82
N ILE A 154 -20.17 -4.79 1.56
CA ILE A 154 -19.07 -5.72 1.29
C ILE A 154 -19.48 -7.13 1.70
N LEU A 155 -19.40 -8.05 0.73
CA LEU A 155 -19.70 -9.47 0.89
C LEU A 155 -18.42 -10.30 1.12
N SER A 156 -17.33 -9.97 0.43
CA SER A 156 -16.05 -10.70 0.57
C SER A 156 -14.87 -9.93 0.00
N VAL A 157 -13.69 -10.35 0.44
CA VAL A 157 -12.37 -10.00 -0.11
C VAL A 157 -11.83 -11.22 -0.84
N ILE A 158 -11.38 -11.07 -2.08
CA ILE A 158 -10.91 -12.17 -2.94
C ILE A 158 -9.50 -11.88 -3.47
N ASP A 159 -8.93 -12.83 -4.20
CA ASP A 159 -7.65 -12.66 -4.89
C ASP A 159 -6.44 -12.42 -3.96
N TRP A 160 -6.18 -13.41 -3.10
CA TRP A 160 -5.13 -13.40 -2.08
C TRP A 160 -3.76 -13.83 -2.61
N GLU A 161 -3.54 -13.88 -3.93
CA GLU A 161 -2.30 -14.43 -4.51
C GLU A 161 -1.05 -13.62 -4.17
N MET A 162 -1.23 -12.32 -3.89
CA MET A 162 -0.15 -11.40 -3.48
C MET A 162 -0.03 -11.24 -1.97
N ALA A 163 -0.72 -12.06 -1.17
CA ALA A 163 -0.76 -11.89 0.27
C ALA A 163 0.56 -12.29 0.95
N PHE A 164 1.00 -11.45 1.89
CA PHE A 164 2.19 -11.69 2.71
C PHE A 164 2.11 -10.93 4.04
N ALA A 165 2.78 -11.39 5.08
CA ALA A 165 3.01 -10.60 6.28
C ALA A 165 4.04 -9.50 5.98
N GLY A 166 3.73 -8.23 6.21
CA GLY A 166 4.57 -7.10 5.81
C GLY A 166 4.88 -6.10 6.93
N PRO A 167 5.85 -5.18 6.75
CA PRO A 167 6.06 -4.06 7.66
C PRO A 167 4.78 -3.23 7.85
N TRP A 168 4.63 -2.61 9.02
CA TRP A 168 3.48 -1.74 9.31
C TRP A 168 3.39 -0.55 8.37
N GLU A 169 4.51 -0.07 7.82
CA GLU A 169 4.56 1.01 6.85
C GLU A 169 3.97 0.59 5.50
N ILE A 170 4.18 -0.67 5.09
CA ILE A 170 3.60 -1.21 3.84
C ILE A 170 2.13 -1.55 4.04
N PHE A 171 1.78 -2.12 5.19
CA PHE A 171 0.40 -2.41 5.57
C PHE A 171 -0.42 -1.13 5.71
N GLY A 172 0.17 -0.06 6.25
CA GLY A 172 -0.43 1.26 6.42
C GLY A 172 -0.52 2.10 5.14
N ASP A 173 -0.44 1.52 3.94
CA ASP A 173 -0.85 2.21 2.72
C ASP A 173 -2.38 2.26 2.62
N PHE A 174 -2.92 3.25 1.90
CA PHE A 174 -4.37 3.31 1.68
C PHE A 174 -4.83 2.17 0.76
N PRO A 175 -6.06 1.65 0.92
CA PRO A 175 -6.66 0.78 -0.09
C PRO A 175 -6.57 1.45 -1.46
N LEU A 176 -6.39 0.69 -2.54
CA LEU A 176 -6.15 1.24 -3.87
C LEU A 176 -7.27 2.18 -4.35
N THR A 177 -8.51 1.97 -3.85
CA THR A 177 -9.66 2.88 -4.07
C THR A 177 -9.46 4.29 -3.52
N LEU A 178 -8.56 4.45 -2.54
CA LEU A 178 -8.18 5.71 -1.90
C LEU A 178 -6.74 6.11 -2.22
N SER A 179 -6.07 5.42 -3.15
CA SER A 179 -4.67 5.73 -3.46
C SER A 179 -4.57 7.06 -4.22
N ILE A 180 -3.70 7.93 -3.72
CA ILE A 180 -3.33 9.20 -4.36
C ILE A 180 -1.83 9.14 -4.62
N ILE A 181 -1.39 9.67 -5.77
CA ILE A 181 0.04 9.84 -6.05
C ILE A 181 0.59 10.89 -5.06
N PRO A 182 1.63 10.59 -4.26
CA PRO A 182 2.19 11.57 -3.35
C PRO A 182 2.52 12.89 -4.08
N PRO A 183 2.13 14.06 -3.54
CA PRO A 183 2.32 15.35 -4.24
C PRO A 183 3.77 15.63 -4.67
N ALA A 184 4.74 15.05 -3.96
CA ALA A 184 6.15 15.20 -4.26
C ALA A 184 6.61 14.45 -5.53
N ILE A 185 5.84 13.46 -6.00
CA ILE A 185 6.13 12.68 -7.21
C ILE A 185 5.04 12.78 -8.28
N ASP A 186 3.97 13.54 -8.00
CA ASP A 186 2.90 13.84 -8.95
C ASP A 186 3.25 15.04 -9.83
N ALA A 187 2.43 15.27 -10.86
CA ALA A 187 2.63 16.38 -11.76
C ALA A 187 2.39 17.74 -11.06
N PRO A 188 3.32 18.70 -11.15
CA PRO A 188 3.24 19.96 -10.40
C PRO A 188 2.05 20.82 -10.80
N TRP A 189 1.54 20.68 -12.03
CA TRP A 189 0.36 21.44 -12.47
C TRP A 189 -0.95 21.02 -11.79
N ASN A 190 -0.99 19.87 -11.11
CA ASN A 190 -2.14 19.44 -10.30
C ASN A 190 -2.31 20.25 -9.01
N TYR A 191 -1.30 21.03 -8.62
CA TYR A 191 -1.27 21.77 -7.35
C TYR A 191 -1.09 23.28 -7.58
N ASN A 192 -1.61 24.08 -6.65
CA ASN A 192 -1.37 25.51 -6.54
C ASN A 192 0.03 25.79 -5.97
N GLU A 193 0.46 27.05 -6.00
CA GLU A 193 1.76 27.47 -5.47
C GLU A 193 1.94 27.16 -3.97
N ASP A 194 0.85 27.13 -3.21
CA ASP A 194 0.81 26.76 -1.80
C ASP A 194 0.80 25.24 -1.56
N GLY A 195 0.81 24.44 -2.63
CA GLY A 195 0.76 22.97 -2.57
C GLY A 195 -0.67 22.40 -2.42
N SER A 196 -1.71 23.23 -2.40
CA SER A 196 -3.10 22.75 -2.36
C SER A 196 -3.52 22.14 -3.70
N PRO A 197 -4.35 21.08 -3.71
CA PRO A 197 -4.83 20.46 -4.94
C PRO A 197 -5.76 21.39 -5.74
N LYS A 198 -5.63 21.40 -7.06
CA LYS A 198 -6.44 22.28 -7.95
C LYS A 198 -7.81 21.73 -8.31
N SER A 199 -7.92 20.43 -8.55
CA SER A 199 -9.19 19.82 -8.98
C SER A 199 -10.07 19.49 -7.79
N ALA A 200 -11.39 19.64 -7.96
CA ALA A 200 -12.36 19.24 -6.96
C ALA A 200 -12.24 17.74 -6.61
N ASP A 201 -11.95 16.90 -7.61
CA ASP A 201 -11.76 15.46 -7.42
C ASP A 201 -10.58 15.16 -6.50
N LEU A 202 -9.43 15.82 -6.70
CA LEU A 202 -8.25 15.60 -5.86
C LEU A 202 -8.45 16.16 -4.45
N VAL A 203 -9.15 17.29 -4.30
CA VAL A 203 -9.59 17.81 -3.00
C VAL A 203 -10.46 16.77 -2.28
N GLU A 204 -11.42 16.16 -2.98
CA GLU A 204 -12.29 15.13 -2.42
C GLU A 204 -11.51 13.88 -2.01
N GLN A 205 -10.57 13.41 -2.84
CA GLN A 205 -9.72 12.25 -2.52
C GLN A 205 -8.91 12.47 -1.24
N PHE A 206 -8.28 13.63 -1.04
CA PHE A 206 -7.58 13.94 0.21
C PHE A 206 -8.54 14.01 1.41
N ALA A 207 -9.75 14.56 1.21
CA ALA A 207 -10.76 14.57 2.25
C ALA A 207 -11.23 13.14 2.61
N ASP A 208 -11.30 12.23 1.63
CA ASP A 208 -11.63 10.83 1.88
C ASP A 208 -10.52 10.06 2.59
N GLN A 209 -9.25 10.26 2.24
CA GLN A 209 -8.13 9.69 2.99
C GLN A 209 -8.17 10.13 4.46
N LYS A 210 -8.35 11.43 4.71
CA LYS A 210 -8.49 11.96 6.08
C LYS A 210 -9.70 11.37 6.82
N TRP A 211 -10.83 11.25 6.13
CA TRP A 211 -12.02 10.62 6.70
C TRP A 211 -11.80 9.13 6.99
N TYR A 212 -11.09 8.42 6.12
CA TYR A 212 -10.78 7.01 6.26
C TYR A 212 -9.89 6.73 7.47
N ILE A 213 -8.88 7.57 7.74
CA ILE A 213 -8.06 7.49 8.97
C ILE A 213 -8.97 7.52 10.21
N GLY A 214 -9.90 8.49 10.28
CA GLY A 214 -10.84 8.57 11.41
C GLY A 214 -11.81 7.38 11.49
N ALA A 215 -12.16 6.77 10.35
CA ALA A 215 -12.95 5.55 10.33
C ALA A 215 -12.16 4.34 10.86
N VAL A 216 -10.88 4.22 10.49
CA VAL A 216 -9.96 3.19 11.02
C VAL A 216 -9.81 3.35 12.53
N GLU A 217 -9.50 4.56 13.01
CA GLU A 217 -9.33 4.86 14.44
C GLU A 217 -10.60 4.49 15.24
N LEU A 218 -11.78 4.79 14.69
CA LEU A 218 -13.06 4.42 15.30
C LEU A 218 -13.24 2.90 15.40
N GLU A 219 -12.85 2.14 14.37
CA GLU A 219 -12.95 0.67 14.39
C GLU A 219 -11.88 0.02 15.30
N GLU A 220 -10.66 0.55 15.35
CA GLU A 220 -9.62 0.10 16.31
C GLU A 220 -10.11 0.29 17.76
N ASN A 221 -10.73 1.43 18.08
CA ASN A 221 -11.32 1.71 19.38
C ASN A 221 -12.45 0.73 19.78
N ARG A 222 -13.21 0.21 18.80
CA ARG A 222 -14.27 -0.76 19.06
C ARG A 222 -13.74 -2.16 19.38
N ASN A 223 -12.59 -2.53 18.83
CA ASN A 223 -12.05 -3.90 18.91
C ASN A 223 -11.29 -4.21 20.21
N ARG A 224 -11.40 -3.39 21.26
CA ARG A 224 -10.88 -3.62 22.64
C ARG A 224 -9.38 -3.91 22.77
N GLY A 225 -8.59 -3.75 21.69
CA GLY A 225 -7.14 -3.96 21.68
C GLY A 225 -6.30 -2.74 22.05
N ASN A 226 -6.87 -1.53 22.06
CA ASN A 226 -6.16 -0.25 22.30
C ASN A 226 -4.87 -0.02 21.45
N THR A 227 -4.64 -0.82 20.41
CA THR A 227 -3.50 -0.66 19.52
C THR A 227 -3.95 0.13 18.30
N HIS A 228 -3.37 1.31 18.13
CA HIS A 228 -3.67 2.26 17.04
C HIS A 228 -2.67 2.17 15.88
N TYR A 229 -2.05 1.00 15.70
CA TYR A 229 -0.92 0.87 14.79
C TYR A 229 -1.28 1.16 13.34
N LEU A 230 -2.51 0.83 12.90
CA LEU A 230 -2.93 1.12 11.53
C LEU A 230 -3.28 2.60 11.38
N SER A 231 -4.03 3.20 12.31
CA SER A 231 -4.34 4.64 12.22
C SER A 231 -3.07 5.49 12.31
N GLU A 232 -2.13 5.15 13.20
CA GLU A 232 -0.83 5.84 13.34
C GLU A 232 0.03 5.71 12.08
N ALA A 233 0.05 4.54 11.44
CA ALA A 233 0.76 4.34 10.18
C ALA A 233 0.17 5.20 9.04
N LEU A 234 -1.16 5.23 8.91
CA LEU A 234 -1.87 6.03 7.91
C LEU A 234 -1.75 7.54 8.17
N GLU A 235 -1.72 7.96 9.44
CA GLU A 235 -1.60 9.37 9.84
C GLU A 235 -0.16 9.92 9.67
N ASN A 236 0.85 9.07 9.50
CA ASN A 236 2.22 9.51 9.26
C ASN A 236 2.49 9.77 7.77
N PRO A 237 2.35 11.00 7.26
CA PRO A 237 2.44 11.25 5.82
C PRO A 237 3.83 10.94 5.24
N LYS A 238 4.90 10.97 6.05
CA LYS A 238 6.26 10.70 5.55
C LYS A 238 6.43 9.23 5.22
N ARG A 239 6.06 8.34 6.15
CA ARG A 239 6.15 6.89 5.97
C ARG A 239 5.09 6.38 5.01
N GLN A 240 3.85 6.86 5.16
CA GLN A 240 2.73 6.49 4.30
C GLN A 240 3.05 6.83 2.83
N GLN A 241 3.52 8.05 2.54
CA GLN A 241 3.85 8.42 1.15
C GLN A 241 5.07 7.68 0.60
N LEU A 242 6.05 7.31 1.43
CA LEU A 242 7.16 6.47 1.02
C LEU A 242 6.69 5.06 0.65
N ALA A 243 5.80 4.46 1.45
CA ALA A 243 5.22 3.16 1.14
C ALA A 243 4.41 3.19 -0.18
N THR A 244 3.57 4.21 -0.38
CA THR A 244 2.89 4.42 -1.66
C THR A 244 3.89 4.57 -2.81
N ALA A 245 4.97 5.33 -2.61
CA ALA A 245 5.98 5.56 -3.62
C ALA A 245 6.78 4.29 -3.97
N MET A 246 7.06 3.41 -3.01
CA MET A 246 7.69 2.11 -3.29
C MET A 246 6.84 1.29 -4.25
N ARG A 247 5.53 1.18 -4.01
CA ARG A 247 4.61 0.50 -4.94
C ARG A 247 4.59 1.16 -6.31
N LEU A 248 4.40 2.48 -6.37
CA LEU A 248 4.37 3.23 -7.63
C LEU A 248 5.69 3.12 -8.42
N TYR A 249 6.82 3.01 -7.73
CA TYR A 249 8.13 2.80 -8.35
C TYR A 249 8.22 1.43 -9.03
N GLN A 250 7.70 0.38 -8.38
CA GLN A 250 7.60 -0.97 -8.96
C GLN A 250 6.69 -0.99 -10.19
N ASP A 251 5.62 -0.18 -10.17
CA ASP A 251 4.68 -0.01 -11.29
C ASP A 251 5.25 0.88 -12.41
N GLY A 252 6.47 1.40 -12.26
CA GLY A 252 7.13 2.25 -13.27
C GLY A 252 6.59 3.68 -13.34
N LYS A 253 5.92 4.17 -12.30
CA LYS A 253 5.44 5.55 -12.24
C LYS A 253 6.62 6.51 -12.25
N ILE A 254 6.68 7.37 -13.26
CA ILE A 254 7.67 8.43 -13.35
C ILE A 254 7.35 9.52 -12.32
N GLY A 255 8.36 9.97 -11.56
CA GLY A 255 8.23 11.06 -10.59
C GLY A 255 9.54 11.42 -9.90
N THR A 256 9.52 12.49 -9.11
CA THR A 256 10.70 12.99 -8.37
C THR A 256 10.81 12.39 -6.97
N TYR A 257 11.04 11.07 -6.90
CA TYR A 257 11.20 10.28 -5.68
C TYR A 257 12.20 10.84 -4.65
N SER A 258 13.27 11.54 -5.07
CA SER A 258 14.26 12.14 -4.16
C SER A 258 13.63 13.17 -3.24
N LYS A 259 12.59 13.89 -3.67
CA LYS A 259 11.86 14.85 -2.82
C LYS A 259 11.16 14.17 -1.64
N LEU A 260 10.75 12.91 -1.78
CA LEU A 260 10.19 12.15 -0.65
C LEU A 260 11.28 11.74 0.34
N ILE A 261 12.46 11.35 -0.17
CA ILE A 261 13.64 11.06 0.66
C ILE A 261 14.04 12.31 1.44
N ASP A 262 14.17 13.47 0.78
CA ASP A 262 14.52 14.73 1.43
C ASP A 262 13.51 15.11 2.52
N LYS A 263 12.21 14.95 2.25
CA LYS A 263 11.14 15.20 3.23
C LYS A 263 11.19 14.26 4.43
N PHE A 264 11.55 13.00 4.20
CA PHE A 264 11.74 12.03 5.27
C PHE A 264 12.90 12.46 6.18
N MET A 265 14.04 12.85 5.58
CA MET A 265 15.26 13.24 6.28
C MET A 265 15.22 14.61 6.97
N ALA A 266 14.44 15.57 6.46
CA ALA A 266 14.46 16.95 6.94
C ALA A 266 14.04 17.17 8.41
N GLN A 267 13.60 16.12 9.13
CA GLN A 267 13.29 16.19 10.56
C GLN A 267 13.59 14.86 11.29
N ALA A 268 14.59 14.11 10.81
CA ALA A 268 15.19 13.02 11.59
C ALA A 268 16.19 13.59 12.61
#